data_AF-A0A536CAI6-F1
#
_entry.id   AF-A0A536CAI6-F1
#
_cell.length_a   1.000
_cell.length_b   1.000
_cell.length_c   1.000
_cell.angle_alpha   90.00
_cell.angle_beta   90.00
_cell.angle_gamma   90.00
#
_symmetry.space_group_name_H-M   'P 1'
#
loop_
_entity.id
_entity.type
_entity.pdbx_description
1 polymer ?
#
loop_
_entity_poly.entity_id
_entity_poly.type
_entity_poly.pdbx_seq_one_letter_code
_entity_poly.pdbx_strand_id
1 'polypeptide(L)'
;ISRDILKGTGTTANGPIPPSIKWAYTDDVTKYPYDPNKAKQLLADAGYPNGFSAVFWVPESGSGMQSPKSMATAIQGDLAKVGIKLDIKTFEWGAYLTKYNAGFGTEADMGAMSFMLDPGDPAPYLGLVADSAAAAPNGFNAGGYKSAKVDQLLRQAVATTDQSQRGKIYQQVEQEMAKDLPWLFVDNQIQNAAITTKVHNLKLHPSFYIFFDKIWID
;
A
#
# COMPACT_ATOMS: atom_id res chain seq x y z
N ILE A 1 -11.51 -0.28 -8.86
CA ILE A 1 -10.54 -1.40 -8.73
C ILE A 1 -11.11 -2.54 -7.89
N SER A 2 -11.42 -2.35 -6.60
CA SER A 2 -11.79 -3.45 -5.68
C SER A 2 -13.00 -4.29 -6.12
N ARG A 3 -14.08 -3.65 -6.60
CA ARG A 3 -15.26 -4.35 -7.14
C ARG A 3 -14.98 -5.02 -8.49
N ASP A 4 -14.54 -4.24 -9.47
CA ASP A 4 -14.55 -4.67 -10.87
C ASP A 4 -13.32 -5.50 -11.27
N ILE A 5 -12.15 -5.21 -10.68
CA ILE A 5 -10.89 -5.92 -10.94
C ILE A 5 -10.69 -7.03 -9.91
N LEU A 6 -10.75 -6.69 -8.63
CA LEU A 6 -10.49 -7.64 -7.54
C LEU A 6 -11.72 -8.47 -7.14
N LYS A 7 -12.87 -8.27 -7.78
CA LYS A 7 -14.11 -9.05 -7.56
C LYS A 7 -14.54 -9.13 -6.08
N GLY A 8 -14.33 -8.05 -5.34
CA GLY A 8 -14.69 -7.98 -3.92
C GLY A 8 -13.67 -8.62 -2.96
N THR A 9 -12.51 -9.06 -3.45
CA THR A 9 -11.43 -9.63 -2.61
C THR A 9 -10.49 -8.58 -2.01
N GLY A 10 -10.91 -7.31 -2.01
CA GLY A 10 -10.20 -6.20 -1.37
C GLY A 10 -11.16 -5.10 -0.93
N THR A 11 -10.81 -4.37 0.11
CA THR A 11 -11.52 -3.15 0.57
C THR A 11 -10.68 -1.92 0.26
N THR A 12 -11.31 -0.77 0.00
CA THR A 12 -10.55 0.47 -0.27
C THR A 12 -9.67 0.85 0.92
N ALA A 13 -8.42 1.19 0.64
CA ALA A 13 -7.48 1.71 1.64
C ALA A 13 -7.42 3.24 1.56
N ASN A 14 -7.36 3.92 2.70
CA ASN A 14 -7.19 5.38 2.79
C ASN A 14 -5.91 5.78 3.55
N GLY A 15 -5.13 4.80 3.97
CA GLY A 15 -3.98 4.98 4.84
C GLY A 15 -3.11 3.72 4.86
N PRO A 16 -1.95 3.81 5.53
CA PRO A 16 -0.97 2.73 5.58
C PRO A 16 -1.39 1.58 6.50
N ILE A 17 -2.31 1.77 7.45
CA ILE A 17 -2.68 0.75 8.42
C ILE A 17 -3.99 0.08 7.99
N PRO A 18 -4.02 -1.25 7.83
CA PRO A 18 -5.26 -1.94 7.48
C PRO A 18 -6.22 -1.98 8.68
N PRO A 19 -7.56 -1.95 8.46
CA PRO A 19 -8.56 -2.05 9.52
C PRO A 19 -8.49 -3.34 10.36
N SER A 20 -7.75 -4.36 9.91
CA SER A 20 -7.49 -5.58 10.67
C SER A 20 -6.64 -5.33 11.92
N ILE A 21 -5.79 -4.30 11.93
CA ILE A 21 -4.98 -3.89 13.10
C ILE A 21 -5.77 -2.84 13.91
N LYS A 22 -6.92 -3.26 14.46
CA LYS A 22 -7.93 -2.38 15.07
C LYS A 22 -7.41 -1.43 16.15
N TRP A 23 -6.39 -1.83 16.89
CA TRP A 23 -5.87 -1.06 18.02
C TRP A 23 -5.02 0.16 17.58
N ALA A 24 -4.52 0.14 16.35
CA ALA A 24 -3.67 1.19 15.78
C ALA A 24 -4.33 1.94 14.61
N TYR A 25 -5.33 1.34 13.97
CA TYR A 25 -6.05 1.91 12.82
C TYR A 25 -6.94 3.12 13.20
N THR A 26 -7.08 4.07 12.29
CA THR A 26 -8.13 5.10 12.28
C THR A 26 -8.69 5.34 10.89
N ASP A 27 -9.99 5.59 10.80
CA ASP A 27 -10.65 6.06 9.55
C ASP A 27 -10.75 7.60 9.50
N ASP A 28 -10.34 8.29 10.58
CA ASP A 28 -10.23 9.74 10.66
C ASP A 28 -8.95 10.22 9.97
N VAL A 29 -8.95 10.12 8.64
CA VAL A 29 -7.85 10.50 7.75
C VAL A 29 -8.35 11.39 6.62
N THR A 30 -7.44 12.13 5.98
CA THR A 30 -7.76 12.83 4.74
C THR A 30 -8.09 11.81 3.66
N LYS A 31 -9.26 11.95 3.02
CA LYS A 31 -9.73 11.05 1.96
C LYS A 31 -9.80 11.80 0.64
N TYR A 32 -9.40 11.13 -0.44
CA TYR A 32 -9.40 11.66 -1.79
C TYR A 32 -10.46 10.91 -2.63
N PRO A 33 -11.71 11.42 -2.68
CA PRO A 33 -12.75 10.79 -3.48
C PRO A 33 -12.40 10.85 -4.97
N TYR A 34 -12.99 9.94 -5.75
CA TYR A 34 -12.83 9.94 -7.20
C TYR A 34 -13.52 11.18 -7.81
N ASP A 35 -12.73 12.16 -8.21
CA ASP A 35 -13.19 13.38 -8.88
C ASP A 35 -12.21 13.79 -10.00
N PRO A 36 -12.45 13.34 -11.25
CA PRO A 36 -11.62 13.72 -12.39
C PRO A 36 -11.60 15.22 -12.69
N ASN A 37 -12.66 15.96 -12.34
CA ASN A 37 -12.70 17.41 -12.57
C ASN A 37 -11.79 18.13 -11.58
N LYS A 38 -11.86 17.77 -10.30
CA LYS A 38 -10.95 18.30 -9.28
C LYS A 38 -9.51 17.91 -9.57
N ALA A 39 -9.25 16.69 -10.05
CA ALA A 39 -7.92 16.27 -10.46
C ALA A 39 -7.36 17.13 -11.62
N LYS A 40 -8.16 17.42 -12.66
CA LYS A 40 -7.77 18.35 -13.74
C LYS A 40 -7.47 19.76 -13.23
N GLN A 41 -8.29 20.27 -12.30
CA GLN A 41 -8.03 21.58 -11.70
C GLN A 41 -6.69 21.60 -10.95
N LEU A 42 -6.43 20.58 -10.12
CA LEU A 42 -5.17 20.47 -9.37
C LEU A 42 -3.96 20.35 -10.30
N LEU A 43 -4.08 19.63 -11.42
CA LEU A 43 -3.03 19.55 -12.44
C LEU A 43 -2.77 20.92 -13.09
N ALA A 44 -3.82 21.67 -13.42
CA ALA A 44 -3.68 23.02 -13.98
C ALA A 44 -3.04 23.99 -12.97
N ASP A 45 -3.48 23.96 -11.71
CA ASP A 45 -2.92 24.77 -10.62
C ASP A 45 -1.43 24.45 -10.39
N ALA A 46 -1.03 23.19 -10.60
CA ALA A 46 0.36 22.73 -10.53
C ALA A 46 1.19 23.05 -11.79
N GLY A 47 0.62 23.70 -12.81
CA GLY A 47 1.33 24.06 -14.04
C GLY A 47 1.30 22.99 -15.15
N TYR A 48 0.45 21.96 -15.00
CA TYR A 48 0.26 20.88 -15.98
C TYR A 48 -1.18 20.86 -16.55
N PRO A 49 -1.69 21.95 -17.14
CA PRO A 49 -3.07 22.02 -17.63
C PRO A 49 -3.39 20.99 -18.73
N ASN A 50 -2.37 20.48 -19.42
CA ASN A 50 -2.48 19.45 -20.45
C ASN A 50 -1.97 18.08 -19.99
N GLY A 51 -1.70 17.92 -18.68
CA GLY A 51 -1.07 16.74 -18.11
C GLY A 51 0.40 16.58 -18.50
N PHE A 52 0.90 15.35 -18.39
CA PHE A 52 2.30 14.97 -18.65
C PHE A 52 2.40 13.46 -18.93
N SER A 53 3.58 12.98 -19.30
CA SER A 53 3.86 11.53 -19.37
C SER A 53 4.62 11.09 -18.13
N ALA A 54 4.35 9.88 -17.65
CA ALA A 54 5.05 9.28 -16.52
C ALA A 54 5.24 7.77 -16.73
N VAL A 55 6.32 7.23 -16.17
CA VAL A 55 6.67 5.81 -16.22
C VAL A 55 6.25 5.13 -14.92
N PHE A 56 5.47 4.06 -15.05
CA PHE A 56 4.94 3.28 -13.93
C PHE A 56 5.52 1.86 -13.93
N TRP A 57 6.31 1.55 -12.91
CA TRP A 57 6.87 0.22 -12.71
C TRP A 57 5.91 -0.71 -11.98
N VAL A 58 5.61 -1.85 -12.58
CA VAL A 58 4.62 -2.81 -12.07
C VAL A 58 5.21 -4.21 -12.06
N PRO A 59 5.23 -4.95 -10.93
CA PRO A 59 5.69 -6.33 -10.95
C PRO A 59 4.70 -7.22 -11.71
N GLU A 60 5.19 -8.28 -12.37
CA GLU A 60 4.29 -9.22 -13.05
C GLU A 60 3.41 -10.02 -12.08
N SER A 61 3.99 -10.36 -10.93
CA SER A 61 3.40 -11.02 -9.78
C SER A 61 4.32 -10.76 -8.58
N GLY A 62 3.95 -11.19 -7.39
CA GLY A 62 4.77 -10.98 -6.20
C GLY A 62 3.99 -11.16 -4.92
N SER A 63 4.70 -11.13 -3.79
CA SER A 63 4.07 -11.33 -2.49
C SER A 63 3.01 -10.26 -2.23
N GLY A 64 1.76 -10.69 -2.02
CA GLY A 64 0.63 -9.80 -1.73
C GLY A 64 0.10 -8.97 -2.92
N MET A 65 0.69 -9.07 -4.12
CA MET A 65 0.19 -8.38 -5.31
C MET A 65 -1.02 -9.13 -5.89
N GLN A 66 -2.24 -8.62 -5.71
CA GLN A 66 -3.46 -9.35 -6.13
C GLN A 66 -3.63 -9.46 -7.64
N SER A 67 -3.59 -8.34 -8.38
CA SER A 67 -3.78 -8.31 -9.84
C SER A 67 -3.02 -7.14 -10.46
N PRO A 68 -1.68 -7.10 -10.32
CA PRO A 68 -0.87 -5.90 -10.57
C PRO A 68 -1.06 -5.32 -11.97
N LYS A 69 -0.99 -6.15 -13.02
CA LYS A 69 -1.16 -5.71 -14.41
C LYS A 69 -2.56 -5.10 -14.64
N SER A 70 -3.62 -5.80 -14.23
CA SER A 70 -5.01 -5.34 -14.41
C SER A 70 -5.33 -4.07 -13.61
N MET A 71 -4.81 -3.97 -12.38
CA MET A 71 -4.93 -2.76 -11.57
C MET A 71 -4.21 -1.58 -12.21
N ALA A 72 -2.98 -1.80 -12.70
CA ALA A 72 -2.21 -0.76 -13.37
C ALA A 72 -2.89 -0.27 -14.67
N THR A 73 -3.47 -1.16 -15.47
CA THR A 73 -4.26 -0.76 -16.65
C THR A 73 -5.48 0.07 -16.27
N ALA A 74 -6.16 -0.25 -15.16
CA ALA A 74 -7.27 0.55 -14.68
C ALA A 74 -6.80 1.96 -14.24
N ILE A 75 -5.69 2.04 -13.50
CA ILE A 75 -5.08 3.31 -13.08
C ILE A 75 -4.66 4.14 -14.31
N GLN A 76 -4.01 3.52 -15.30
CA GLN A 76 -3.66 4.18 -16.57
C GLN A 76 -4.89 4.73 -17.29
N GLY A 77 -5.99 3.98 -17.33
CA GLY A 77 -7.24 4.43 -17.92
C GLY A 77 -7.85 5.63 -17.19
N ASP A 78 -7.79 5.68 -15.86
CA ASP A 78 -8.27 6.82 -15.08
C ASP A 78 -7.36 8.05 -15.21
N LEU A 79 -6.04 7.87 -15.16
CA LEU A 79 -5.08 8.96 -15.33
C LEU A 79 -5.09 9.55 -16.75
N ALA A 80 -5.36 8.74 -17.78
CA ALA A 80 -5.52 9.23 -19.15
C ALA A 80 -6.69 10.22 -19.29
N LYS A 81 -7.79 10.04 -18.52
CA LYS A 81 -8.95 10.96 -18.55
C LYS A 81 -8.63 12.36 -18.07
N VAL A 82 -7.53 12.52 -17.31
CA VAL A 82 -7.05 13.80 -16.78
C VAL A 82 -5.76 14.29 -17.47
N GLY A 83 -5.38 13.66 -18.59
CA GLY A 83 -4.25 14.07 -19.42
C GLY A 83 -2.91 13.46 -19.03
N ILE A 84 -2.85 12.57 -18.04
CA ILE A 84 -1.61 11.86 -17.68
C ILE A 84 -1.46 10.61 -18.54
N LYS A 85 -0.40 10.54 -19.32
CA LYS A 85 -0.04 9.37 -20.13
C LYS A 85 0.92 8.48 -19.35
N LEU A 86 0.43 7.38 -18.79
CA LEU A 86 1.28 6.39 -18.13
C LEU A 86 1.90 5.40 -19.13
N ASP A 87 3.22 5.23 -19.08
CA ASP A 87 3.98 4.13 -19.67
C ASP A 87 4.22 3.03 -18.63
N ILE A 88 3.51 1.91 -18.74
CA ILE A 88 3.62 0.80 -17.78
C ILE A 88 4.77 -0.11 -18.19
N LYS A 89 5.75 -0.28 -17.31
CA LYS A 89 6.86 -1.24 -17.48
C LYS A 89 6.73 -2.36 -16.47
N THR A 90 6.72 -3.60 -16.98
CA THR A 90 6.60 -4.80 -16.15
C THR A 90 7.90 -5.55 -15.99
N PHE A 91 8.12 -6.10 -14.80
CA PHE A 91 9.32 -6.87 -14.47
C PHE A 91 8.97 -8.13 -13.67
N GLU A 92 9.74 -9.20 -13.89
CA GLU A 92 9.73 -10.37 -13.00
C GLU A 92 10.05 -9.92 -11.56
N TRP A 93 9.46 -10.58 -10.56
CA TRP A 93 9.44 -10.14 -9.16
C TRP A 93 10.84 -9.93 -8.57
N GLY A 94 11.78 -10.84 -8.78
CA GLY A 94 13.14 -10.71 -8.26
C GLY A 94 13.84 -9.48 -8.82
N ALA A 95 13.79 -9.31 -10.15
CA ALA A 95 14.34 -8.13 -10.83
C ALA A 95 13.63 -6.83 -10.41
N TYR A 96 12.30 -6.89 -10.21
CA TYR A 96 11.50 -5.78 -9.73
C TYR A 96 11.98 -5.30 -8.35
N LEU A 97 12.15 -6.21 -7.39
CA LEU A 97 12.59 -5.87 -6.03
C LEU A 97 13.98 -5.21 -6.02
N THR A 98 14.92 -5.71 -6.84
CA THR A 98 16.24 -5.09 -6.97
C THR A 98 16.13 -3.64 -7.45
N LYS A 99 15.32 -3.40 -8.49
CA LYS A 99 15.07 -2.06 -9.02
C LYS A 99 14.35 -1.16 -8.03
N TYR A 100 13.30 -1.68 -7.39
CA TYR A 100 12.47 -0.96 -6.44
C TYR A 100 13.29 -0.48 -5.24
N ASN A 101 14.11 -1.36 -4.64
CA ASN A 101 14.94 -1.01 -3.49
C ASN A 101 16.09 -0.05 -3.83
N ALA A 102 16.59 -0.06 -5.07
CA ALA A 102 17.56 0.93 -5.53
C ALA A 102 16.95 2.34 -5.64
N GLY A 103 15.62 2.44 -5.70
CA GLY A 103 14.89 3.66 -5.95
C GLY A 103 14.63 3.91 -7.44
N PHE A 104 13.66 4.76 -7.74
CA PHE A 104 13.20 4.98 -9.11
C PHE A 104 14.19 5.80 -9.97
N GLY A 105 14.98 6.67 -9.34
CA GLY A 105 15.96 7.52 -10.03
C GLY A 105 15.31 8.31 -11.17
N THR A 106 15.84 8.15 -12.39
CA THR A 106 15.26 8.72 -13.62
C THR A 106 14.58 7.66 -14.49
N GLU A 107 14.52 6.40 -14.04
CA GLU A 107 13.97 5.30 -14.84
C GLU A 107 12.45 5.12 -14.66
N ALA A 108 11.89 5.63 -13.56
CA ALA A 108 10.46 5.62 -13.25
C ALA A 108 10.02 6.85 -12.44
N ASP A 109 8.72 7.14 -12.51
CA ASP A 109 8.08 8.19 -11.72
C ASP A 109 7.24 7.61 -10.57
N MET A 110 6.86 6.33 -10.68
CA MET A 110 6.10 5.61 -9.65
C MET A 110 6.27 4.10 -9.78
N GLY A 111 5.99 3.37 -8.69
CA GLY A 111 6.06 1.91 -8.64
C GLY A 111 4.91 1.30 -7.83
N ALA A 112 4.44 0.12 -8.24
CA ALA A 112 3.41 -0.64 -7.54
C ALA A 112 4.02 -1.64 -6.56
N MET A 113 3.64 -1.55 -5.29
CA MET A 113 4.07 -2.49 -4.26
C MET A 113 2.90 -2.87 -3.36
N SER A 114 2.97 -4.07 -2.78
CA SER A 114 2.11 -4.54 -1.70
C SER A 114 3.01 -5.00 -0.56
N PHE A 115 2.52 -4.85 0.65
CA PHE A 115 3.18 -5.39 1.84
C PHE A 115 2.19 -6.24 2.61
N MET A 116 2.67 -7.39 3.04
CA MET A 116 1.97 -8.18 4.04
C MET A 116 2.46 -7.74 5.41
N LEU A 117 1.56 -7.24 6.24
CA LEU A 117 1.89 -6.80 7.59
C LEU A 117 1.92 -8.00 8.55
N ASP A 118 2.80 -7.94 9.54
CA ASP A 118 2.62 -8.74 10.75
C ASP A 118 1.27 -8.33 11.37
N PRO A 119 0.32 -9.26 11.55
CA PRO A 119 -1.00 -8.90 12.05
C PRO A 119 -0.99 -8.40 13.50
N GLY A 120 0.09 -8.61 14.25
CA GLY A 120 0.19 -8.14 15.63
C GLY A 120 0.56 -6.66 15.75
N ASP A 121 1.35 -6.14 14.80
CA ASP A 121 2.11 -4.91 15.03
C ASP A 121 2.44 -4.14 13.73
N PRO A 122 2.05 -2.85 13.60
CA PRO A 122 2.35 -2.07 12.39
C PRO A 122 3.79 -1.55 12.35
N ALA A 123 4.57 -1.62 13.44
CA ALA A 123 5.89 -1.01 13.53
C ALA A 123 6.88 -1.50 12.45
N PRO A 124 7.04 -2.82 12.21
CA PRO A 124 7.98 -3.31 11.21
C PRO A 124 7.64 -2.79 9.81
N TYR A 125 6.35 -2.78 9.47
CA TYR A 125 5.88 -2.29 8.18
C TYR A 125 6.08 -0.78 8.03
N LEU A 126 5.63 0.02 9.00
CA LEU A 126 5.77 1.47 8.94
C LEU A 126 7.25 1.89 8.91
N GLY A 127 8.13 1.16 9.60
CA GLY A 127 9.57 1.34 9.51
C GLY A 127 10.14 1.12 8.09
N LEU A 128 9.54 0.23 7.29
CA LEU A 128 9.98 -0.04 5.93
C LEU A 128 9.49 0.99 4.91
N VAL A 129 8.28 1.54 5.09
CA VAL A 129 7.62 2.36 4.05
C VAL A 129 7.50 3.85 4.39
N ALA A 130 7.67 4.22 5.66
CA ALA A 130 7.41 5.58 6.13
C ALA A 130 8.62 6.22 6.84
N ASP A 131 9.55 5.43 7.39
CA ASP A 131 10.78 5.96 7.98
C ASP A 131 11.68 6.55 6.89
N SER A 132 12.12 7.80 7.11
CA SER A 132 13.05 8.49 6.21
C SER A 132 14.39 7.76 6.05
N ALA A 133 14.82 6.99 7.06
CA ALA A 133 16.05 6.20 7.01
C ALA A 133 15.93 4.98 6.07
N ALA A 134 14.71 4.49 5.83
CA ALA A 134 14.41 3.41 4.89
C ALA A 134 14.22 3.89 3.45
N ALA A 135 14.34 5.21 3.19
CA ALA A 135 14.30 5.76 1.84
C ALA A 135 15.36 5.10 0.96
N ALA A 136 15.00 4.79 -0.28
CA ALA A 136 15.95 4.23 -1.26
C ALA A 136 17.24 5.08 -1.33
N PRO A 137 18.42 4.43 -1.43
CA PRO A 137 18.65 3.00 -1.68
C PRO A 137 18.70 2.11 -0.43
N ASN A 138 18.30 2.61 0.74
CA ASN A 138 18.55 1.93 2.02
C ASN A 138 17.40 1.01 2.49
N GLY A 139 16.30 0.93 1.75
CA GLY A 139 15.12 0.17 2.16
C GLY A 139 13.97 0.19 1.15
N PHE A 140 12.76 -0.10 1.63
CA PHE A 140 11.55 -0.30 0.83
C PHE A 140 10.69 0.98 0.66
N ASN A 141 11.14 2.12 1.17
CA ASN A 141 10.56 3.43 0.89
C ASN A 141 11.16 3.96 -0.44
N ALA A 142 10.78 3.31 -1.55
CA ALA A 142 11.34 3.57 -2.88
C ALA A 142 10.95 4.93 -3.46
N GLY A 143 9.80 5.46 -3.06
CA GLY A 143 9.37 6.82 -3.40
C GLY A 143 10.20 7.91 -2.71
N GLY A 144 11.05 7.54 -1.75
CA GLY A 144 11.96 8.46 -1.07
C GLY A 144 11.24 9.44 -0.14
N TYR A 145 10.06 9.08 0.38
CA TYR A 145 9.30 9.94 1.29
C TYR A 145 10.12 10.23 2.55
N LYS A 146 10.12 11.50 2.96
CA LYS A 146 10.79 11.94 4.19
C LYS A 146 9.92 12.94 4.93
N SER A 147 9.68 12.67 6.20
CA SER A 147 8.92 13.57 7.06
C SER A 147 9.45 13.50 8.49
N ALA A 148 10.06 14.60 8.95
CA ALA A 148 10.59 14.69 10.31
C ALA A 148 9.50 14.44 11.37
N LYS A 149 8.25 14.80 11.05
CA LYS A 149 7.09 14.57 11.92
C LYS A 149 6.77 13.07 12.00
N VAL A 150 6.68 12.39 10.86
CA VAL A 150 6.45 10.93 10.83
C VAL A 150 7.60 10.19 11.52
N ASP A 151 8.85 10.54 11.23
CA ASP A 151 10.01 9.93 11.89
C ASP A 151 9.96 10.07 13.42
N GLN A 152 9.55 11.24 13.91
CA GLN A 152 9.38 11.47 15.36
C GLN A 152 8.29 10.59 15.95
N LEU A 153 7.14 10.49 15.27
CA LEU A 153 6.02 9.66 15.71
C LEU A 153 6.41 8.18 15.72
N LEU A 154 7.11 7.68 14.70
CA LEU A 154 7.58 6.30 14.64
C LEU A 154 8.54 5.99 15.80
N ARG A 155 9.51 6.87 16.07
CA ARG A 155 10.41 6.72 17.23
C ARG A 155 9.64 6.72 18.56
N GLN A 156 8.66 7.61 18.71
CA GLN A 156 7.84 7.68 19.91
C GLN A 156 7.00 6.40 20.08
N ALA A 157 6.42 5.88 19.01
CA ALA A 157 5.64 4.65 19.03
C ALA A 157 6.49 3.45 19.48
N VAL A 158 7.71 3.32 18.96
CA VAL A 158 8.66 2.25 19.35
C VAL A 158 9.06 2.35 20.82
N ALA A 159 9.20 3.56 21.36
CA ALA A 159 9.55 3.79 22.77
C ALA A 159 8.36 3.66 23.75
N THR A 160 7.12 3.56 23.25
CA THR A 160 5.91 3.52 24.08
C THR A 160 5.48 2.09 24.35
N THR A 161 5.38 1.71 25.63
CA THR A 161 5.00 0.34 26.03
C THR A 161 3.50 0.14 26.22
N ASP A 162 2.74 1.20 26.55
CA ASP A 162 1.28 1.12 26.65
C ASP A 162 0.63 1.07 25.25
N GLN A 163 -0.10 0.00 24.97
CA GLN A 163 -0.68 -0.24 23.64
C GLN A 163 -1.71 0.83 23.22
N SER A 164 -2.49 1.36 24.18
CA SER A 164 -3.49 2.38 23.87
C SER A 164 -2.85 3.71 23.47
N GLN A 165 -1.82 4.14 24.22
CA GLN A 165 -1.03 5.33 23.89
C GLN A 165 -0.29 5.16 22.58
N ARG A 166 0.31 3.99 22.36
CA ARG A 166 1.01 3.66 21.12
C ARG A 166 0.07 3.63 19.91
N GLY A 167 -1.14 3.09 20.07
CA GLY A 167 -2.19 3.12 19.06
C GLY A 167 -2.53 4.53 18.61
N LYS A 168 -2.71 5.46 19.56
CA LYS A 168 -2.93 6.89 19.24
C LYS A 168 -1.78 7.53 18.45
N ILE A 169 -0.53 7.13 18.71
CA ILE A 169 0.61 7.62 17.95
C ILE A 169 0.57 7.08 16.51
N TYR A 170 0.22 5.81 16.31
CA TYR A 170 0.04 5.26 14.96
C TYR A 170 -1.10 5.90 14.18
N GLN A 171 -2.21 6.22 14.84
CA GLN A 171 -3.30 6.97 14.22
C GLN A 171 -2.82 8.33 13.70
N GLN A 172 -1.91 9.01 14.44
CA GLN A 172 -1.28 10.24 13.97
C GLN A 172 -0.35 9.99 12.76
N VAL A 173 0.41 8.89 12.74
CA VAL A 173 1.22 8.50 11.56
C VAL A 173 0.33 8.31 10.34
N GLU A 174 -0.77 7.56 10.50
CA GLU A 174 -1.75 7.30 9.44
C GLU A 174 -2.38 8.60 8.91
N GLN A 175 -2.73 9.54 9.80
CA GLN A 175 -3.22 10.87 9.43
C GLN A 175 -2.22 11.71 8.63
N GLU A 176 -0.96 11.79 9.09
CA GLU A 176 0.08 12.55 8.40
C GLU A 176 0.40 11.94 7.04
N MET A 177 0.54 10.61 6.94
CA MET A 177 0.79 9.94 5.67
C MET A 177 -0.39 10.06 4.69
N ALA A 178 -1.63 10.00 5.17
CA ALA A 178 -2.80 10.21 4.31
C ALA A 178 -2.82 11.64 3.76
N LYS A 179 -2.37 12.63 4.53
CA LYS A 179 -2.30 14.03 4.10
C LYS A 179 -1.15 14.31 3.13
N ASP A 180 0.04 13.81 3.44
CA ASP A 180 1.24 13.98 2.61
C ASP A 180 1.15 13.18 1.30
N LEU A 181 0.35 12.11 1.31
CA LEU A 181 0.06 11.21 0.19
C LEU A 181 1.33 10.68 -0.53
N PRO A 182 2.37 10.19 0.18
CA PRO A 182 3.54 9.59 -0.46
C PRO A 182 3.24 8.28 -1.19
N TRP A 183 2.08 7.69 -0.88
CA TRP A 183 1.53 6.49 -1.48
C TRP A 183 0.09 6.76 -1.90
N LEU A 184 -0.30 6.23 -3.06
CA LEU A 184 -1.71 6.01 -3.36
C LEU A 184 -2.12 4.68 -2.73
N PHE A 185 -2.75 4.73 -1.55
CA PHE A 185 -3.31 3.55 -0.92
C PHE A 185 -4.51 3.06 -1.75
N VAL A 186 -4.42 1.85 -2.32
CA VAL A 186 -5.45 1.33 -3.24
C VAL A 186 -6.43 0.44 -2.50
N ASP A 187 -5.94 -0.62 -1.87
CA ASP A 187 -6.79 -1.60 -1.21
C ASP A 187 -6.08 -2.40 -0.11
N ASN A 188 -6.90 -2.97 0.77
CA ASN A 188 -6.54 -3.96 1.75
C ASN A 188 -7.15 -5.31 1.32
N GLN A 189 -6.31 -6.33 1.18
CA GLN A 189 -6.76 -7.66 0.75
C GLN A 189 -7.71 -8.31 1.76
N ILE A 190 -8.80 -8.91 1.26
CA ILE A 190 -9.63 -9.84 2.03
C ILE A 190 -9.09 -11.25 1.80
N GLN A 191 -8.67 -11.92 2.87
CA GLN A 191 -8.21 -13.30 2.80
C GLN A 191 -9.38 -14.25 2.54
N ASN A 192 -9.23 -15.11 1.54
CA ASN A 192 -10.21 -16.13 1.17
C ASN A 192 -9.52 -17.50 1.09
N ALA A 193 -10.22 -18.56 1.48
CA ALA A 193 -9.80 -19.94 1.24
C ALA A 193 -10.97 -20.77 0.72
N ALA A 194 -10.68 -21.63 -0.24
CA ALA A 194 -11.58 -22.69 -0.69
C ALA A 194 -11.03 -24.02 -0.19
N ILE A 195 -11.84 -24.76 0.56
CA ILE A 195 -11.48 -26.07 1.12
C ILE A 195 -12.51 -27.10 0.68
N THR A 196 -12.10 -28.36 0.59
CA THR A 196 -13.05 -29.46 0.43
C THR A 196 -13.83 -29.67 1.73
N THR A 197 -15.01 -30.28 1.65
CA THR A 197 -15.81 -30.61 2.85
C THR A 197 -15.14 -31.63 3.78
N LYS A 198 -14.07 -32.28 3.31
CA LYS A 198 -13.28 -33.23 4.10
C LYS A 198 -12.29 -32.54 5.02
N VAL A 199 -11.94 -31.28 4.76
CA VAL A 199 -10.98 -30.53 5.57
C VAL A 199 -11.71 -29.89 6.72
N HIS A 200 -11.29 -30.24 7.93
CA HIS A 200 -11.91 -29.75 9.15
C HIS A 200 -10.99 -28.81 9.90
N ASN A 201 -11.60 -27.86 10.61
CA ASN A 201 -10.95 -26.97 11.58
C ASN A 201 -9.84 -26.06 11.00
N LEU A 202 -9.83 -25.83 9.68
CA LEU A 202 -9.03 -24.77 9.08
C LEU A 202 -9.56 -23.41 9.54
N LYS A 203 -8.67 -22.59 10.12
CA LYS A 203 -8.94 -21.20 10.48
C LYS A 203 -7.96 -20.31 9.74
N LEU A 204 -8.49 -19.30 9.05
CA LEU A 204 -7.66 -18.27 8.44
C LEU A 204 -6.94 -17.48 9.52
N HIS A 205 -5.61 -17.43 9.42
CA HIS A 205 -4.80 -16.59 10.28
C HIS A 205 -4.47 -15.27 9.57
N PRO A 206 -4.58 -14.11 10.25
CA PRO A 206 -4.27 -12.81 9.67
C PRO A 206 -2.86 -12.66 9.06
N SER A 207 -1.89 -13.50 9.45
CA SER A 207 -0.54 -13.54 8.85
C SER A 207 -0.46 -14.33 7.54
N PHE A 208 -1.58 -14.79 6.99
CA PHE A 208 -1.67 -15.69 5.85
C PHE A 208 -1.04 -17.09 6.03
N TYR A 209 -0.51 -17.41 7.21
CA TYR A 209 -0.06 -18.76 7.52
C TYR A 209 -1.24 -19.72 7.73
N ILE A 210 -1.06 -20.94 7.27
CA ILE A 210 -1.96 -22.06 7.55
C ILE A 210 -1.31 -22.88 8.67
N PHE A 211 -1.90 -22.84 9.86
CA PHE A 211 -1.48 -23.68 10.98
C PHE A 211 -2.16 -25.05 10.88
N PHE A 212 -1.37 -26.08 10.59
CA PHE A 212 -1.86 -27.45 10.38
C PHE A 212 -2.00 -28.26 11.67
N ASP A 213 -1.60 -27.72 12.82
CA ASP A 213 -1.59 -28.38 14.13
C ASP A 213 -2.98 -28.89 14.58
N LYS A 214 -4.04 -28.25 14.08
CA LYS A 214 -5.44 -28.55 14.43
C LYS A 214 -6.30 -28.97 13.24
N ILE A 215 -5.71 -29.05 12.05
CA ILE A 215 -6.40 -29.39 10.80
C ILE A 215 -6.36 -30.91 10.61
N TRP A 216 -7.48 -31.50 10.18
CA TRP A 216 -7.55 -32.92 9.84
C TRP A 216 -8.45 -33.15 8.61
N ILE A 217 -8.32 -34.32 7.99
CA ILE A 217 -9.01 -34.72 6.76
C ILE A 217 -9.69 -36.08 6.95
N ASP A 218 -10.94 -36.21 6.49
CA ASP A 218 -11.67 -37.49 6.41
C ASP A 218 -11.05 -38.52 5.44
#